data_AF-A0A0B7F7C0-F1
#
_entry.id   AF-A0A0B7F7C0-F1
#
_cell.length_a   1.000
_cell.length_b   1.000
_cell.length_c   1.000
_cell.angle_alpha   90.00
_cell.angle_beta   90.00
_cell.angle_gamma   90.00
#
_symmetry.space_group_name_H-M   'P 1'
#
loop_
_entity.id
_entity.type
_entity.pdbx_description
1 polymer ?
#
loop_
_entity_poly.entity_id
_entity_poly.type
_entity_poly.pdbx_seq_one_letter_code
_entity_poly.pdbx_strand_id
1 'polypeptide(L)'
;MKAHPVIIAGLILCVTNGIAVDRAQVVLGDASRQLIVERDSFNIFNELNGLLRQWGNALRPNGFSVTLASVPSYTLLYHARTDLNDPGSPEWFAFDPEMSYGIYGGRQNTSVFLRTYRTTTPLDRLLYFNGLNAALTFSGTTDSQDLLVSSSTSHPFGDYARAERLCLWAKDRNIKGFVRTNAGFEVLLCELNGQGLELVKNVNVTRWADEMDDHSDRRGSDRDGEKGRPGPPHHPPSPPFPHDPSPPDKPHPRVPGLTKRKI
;
A
#
# COMPACT_ATOMS: atom_id res chain seq x y z
N MET A 1 20.40 28.51 -1.22
CA MET A 1 19.20 27.64 -1.26
C MET A 1 18.59 27.66 0.12
N LYS A 2 17.42 28.28 0.29
CA LYS A 2 16.76 28.38 1.60
C LYS A 2 15.88 27.14 1.78
N ALA A 3 16.23 26.30 2.76
CA ALA A 3 15.35 25.23 3.20
C ALA A 3 14.13 25.87 3.88
N HIS A 4 12.95 25.69 3.30
CA HIS A 4 11.71 26.05 3.96
C HIS A 4 11.31 24.90 4.90
N PRO A 5 11.15 25.14 6.21
CA PRO A 5 10.72 24.09 7.12
C PRO A 5 9.28 23.69 6.81
N VAL A 6 9.02 22.38 6.82
CA VAL A 6 7.68 21.81 6.87
C VAL A 6 7.07 22.20 8.21
N ILE A 7 6.09 23.10 8.19
CA ILE A 7 5.33 23.47 9.40
C ILE A 7 4.24 22.41 9.59
N ILE A 8 4.45 21.52 10.56
CA ILE A 8 3.42 20.60 11.05
C ILE A 8 2.52 21.42 11.98
N ALA A 9 1.42 21.96 11.47
CA ALA A 9 0.34 22.46 12.30
C ALA A 9 -0.52 21.24 12.73
N GLY A 10 -0.10 20.58 13.82
CA GLY A 10 -0.89 19.53 14.44
C GLY A 10 -2.11 20.15 15.13
N LEU A 11 -3.29 20.05 14.51
CA LEU A 11 -4.54 20.27 15.22
C LEU A 11 -4.82 19.02 16.06
N ILE A 12 -4.39 19.04 17.33
CA ILE A 12 -4.94 18.10 18.32
C ILE A 12 -6.32 18.64 18.69
N LEU A 13 -7.38 17.93 18.31
CA LEU A 13 -8.71 18.18 18.86
C LEU A 13 -8.66 17.83 20.36
N CYS A 14 -8.38 18.82 21.19
CA CYS A 14 -8.63 18.74 22.63
C CYS A 14 -10.09 19.18 22.83
N VAL A 15 -11.00 18.24 23.00
CA VAL A 15 -12.38 18.56 23.38
C VAL A 15 -12.36 19.05 24.82
N THR A 16 -12.30 20.36 25.01
CA THR A 16 -12.59 20.99 26.30
C THR A 16 -14.07 20.81 26.60
N ASN A 17 -14.35 20.27 27.79
CA ASN A 17 -15.69 19.94 28.30
C ASN A 17 -16.73 21.04 28.05
N GLY A 18 -17.90 20.63 27.56
CA GLY A 18 -19.13 21.39 27.67
C GLY A 18 -19.91 21.50 26.37
N ILE A 19 -20.82 20.55 26.15
CA ILE A 19 -22.20 20.70 25.63
C ILE A 19 -22.67 19.30 25.20
N ALA A 20 -23.79 18.88 25.76
CA ALA A 20 -24.42 17.59 25.53
C ALA A 20 -25.00 17.51 24.12
N VAL A 21 -24.60 16.50 23.34
CA VAL A 21 -25.32 16.01 22.16
C VAL A 21 -25.24 14.48 22.13
N ASP A 22 -26.35 13.90 21.68
CA ASP A 22 -26.82 12.53 21.77
C ASP A 22 -25.84 11.42 21.31
N ARG A 23 -26.01 10.24 21.91
CA ARG A 23 -25.04 9.14 21.98
C ARG A 23 -24.94 8.31 20.69
N ALA A 24 -23.79 8.38 20.04
CA ALA A 24 -23.13 7.22 19.43
C ALA A 24 -21.64 7.25 19.82
N GLN A 25 -21.37 6.89 21.08
CA GLN A 25 -20.04 6.88 21.67
C GLN A 25 -19.30 5.63 21.18
N VAL A 26 -18.26 5.82 20.36
CA VAL A 26 -17.18 4.83 20.23
C VAL A 26 -16.59 4.66 21.62
N VAL A 27 -16.75 3.47 22.19
CA VAL A 27 -16.30 3.13 23.54
C VAL A 27 -14.78 3.15 23.57
N LEU A 28 -14.20 4.24 24.08
CA LEU A 28 -12.85 4.23 24.62
C LEU A 28 -12.98 4.03 26.14
N GLY A 29 -12.34 2.96 26.62
CA GLY A 29 -12.68 2.23 27.85
C GLY A 29 -12.67 3.00 29.18
N ASP A 30 -13.34 2.37 30.14
CA ASP A 30 -13.52 2.80 31.52
C ASP A 30 -12.25 2.64 32.39
N ALA A 31 -12.19 3.46 33.43
CA ALA A 31 -11.09 3.85 34.29
C ALA A 31 -10.39 2.72 35.09
N SER A 32 -9.56 1.93 34.42
CA SER A 32 -8.40 1.25 35.03
C SER A 32 -7.13 2.09 34.83
N ARG A 33 -7.19 3.33 35.35
CA ARG A 33 -6.49 4.52 34.84
C ARG A 33 -5.00 4.69 35.21
N GLN A 34 -4.32 3.66 35.72
CA GLN A 34 -2.91 3.81 36.14
C GLN A 34 -1.93 2.84 35.46
N LEU A 35 -2.41 1.69 34.99
CA LEU A 35 -1.61 0.74 34.20
C LEU A 35 -1.67 1.00 32.69
N ILE A 36 -2.66 1.78 32.22
CA ILE A 36 -2.86 2.09 30.79
C ILE A 36 -2.02 3.31 30.35
N VAL A 37 -1.74 4.26 31.26
CA VAL A 37 -1.03 5.50 30.92
C VAL A 37 0.45 5.26 30.55
N GLU A 38 1.11 4.28 31.17
CA GLU A 38 2.50 3.96 30.85
C GLU A 38 2.68 3.40 29.42
N ARG A 39 1.72 2.59 28.95
CA ARG A 39 1.81 1.93 27.62
C ARG A 39 1.47 2.88 26.47
N ASP A 40 0.68 3.92 26.70
CA ASP A 40 0.23 4.81 25.63
C ASP A 40 1.29 5.84 25.21
N SER A 41 2.10 6.30 26.17
CA SER A 41 3.16 7.27 25.90
C SER A 41 4.14 6.79 24.82
N PHE A 42 4.59 5.53 24.91
CA PHE A 42 5.50 4.93 23.94
C PHE A 42 4.87 4.87 22.54
N ASN A 43 3.60 4.51 22.43
CA ASN A 43 2.89 4.48 21.14
C ASN A 43 2.77 5.88 20.54
N ILE A 44 2.36 6.87 21.34
CA ILE A 44 2.22 8.26 20.88
C ILE A 44 3.56 8.82 20.38
N PHE A 45 4.65 8.68 21.15
CA PHE A 45 5.97 9.16 20.73
C PHE A 45 6.47 8.47 19.47
N ASN A 46 6.22 7.17 19.39
CA ASN A 46 6.55 6.37 18.23
C ASN A 46 5.78 6.81 16.99
N GLU A 47 4.49 7.08 17.12
CA GLU A 47 3.69 7.60 16.02
C GLU A 47 4.23 8.92 15.53
N LEU A 48 4.47 9.88 16.43
CA LEU A 48 5.06 11.17 16.08
C LEU A 48 6.43 11.01 15.39
N ASN A 49 7.28 10.12 15.89
CA ASN A 49 8.59 9.84 15.30
C ASN A 49 8.49 9.11 13.95
N GLY A 50 7.42 8.35 13.71
CA GLY A 50 7.18 7.60 12.48
C GLY A 50 6.43 8.38 11.40
N LEU A 51 5.86 9.55 11.73
CA LEU A 51 5.13 10.40 10.77
C LEU A 51 5.99 10.68 9.54
N LEU A 52 5.41 10.39 8.37
CA LEU A 52 6.04 10.59 7.05
C LEU A 52 7.42 9.92 6.91
N ARG A 53 7.70 8.85 7.67
CA ARG A 53 8.92 8.03 7.56
C ARG A 53 8.58 6.58 7.26
N GLN A 54 8.90 6.11 6.07
CA GLN A 54 8.58 4.74 5.63
C GLN A 54 9.00 3.68 6.66
N TRP A 55 10.25 3.71 7.14
CA TRP A 55 10.74 2.74 8.13
C TRP A 55 10.00 2.79 9.48
N GLY A 56 9.59 3.98 9.93
CA GLY A 56 8.81 4.11 11.15
C GLY A 56 7.43 3.45 11.02
N ASN A 57 6.82 3.57 9.83
CA ASN A 57 5.55 2.93 9.50
C ASN A 57 5.70 1.43 9.26
N ALA A 58 6.84 0.96 8.74
CA ALA A 58 7.10 -0.48 8.53
C ALA A 58 7.23 -1.25 9.85
N LEU A 59 7.76 -0.63 10.90
CA LEU A 59 7.87 -1.24 12.23
C LEU A 59 6.50 -1.34 12.94
N ARG A 60 5.51 -0.55 12.51
CA ARG A 60 4.15 -0.52 13.05
C ARG A 60 3.15 -0.44 11.90
N PRO A 61 2.95 -1.56 11.17
CA PRO A 61 2.22 -1.55 9.91
C PRO A 61 0.74 -1.21 10.10
N ASN A 62 0.15 -1.53 11.26
CA ASN A 62 -1.23 -1.21 11.59
C ASN A 62 -1.29 0.16 12.27
N GLY A 63 -1.20 1.21 11.46
CA GLY A 63 -1.30 2.58 11.91
C GLY A 63 -2.72 2.94 12.35
N PHE A 64 -2.84 3.72 13.44
CA PHE A 64 -4.11 4.18 14.00
C PHE A 64 -4.32 5.69 13.95
N SER A 65 -3.39 6.47 13.37
CA SER A 65 -3.45 7.93 13.36
C SER A 65 -3.72 8.49 11.97
N VAL A 66 -4.53 9.54 11.93
CA VAL A 66 -4.84 10.32 10.73
C VAL A 66 -4.45 11.76 11.00
N THR A 67 -3.55 12.32 10.19
CA THR A 67 -3.04 13.68 10.38
C THR A 67 -3.20 14.53 9.14
N LEU A 68 -3.34 15.84 9.29
CA LEU A 68 -3.34 16.75 8.15
C LEU A 68 -1.97 16.72 7.44
N ALA A 69 -2.00 16.77 6.11
CA ALA A 69 -0.82 16.82 5.27
C ALA A 69 -1.01 17.82 4.11
N SER A 70 0.12 18.19 3.51
CA SER A 70 0.18 19.03 2.32
C SER A 70 1.37 18.64 1.47
N VAL A 71 1.25 18.74 0.15
CA VAL A 71 2.38 18.60 -0.78
C VAL A 71 2.72 19.98 -1.33
N PRO A 72 3.99 20.44 -1.24
CA PRO A 72 4.40 21.72 -1.80
C PRO A 72 4.20 21.82 -3.32
N SER A 73 4.21 23.05 -3.83
CA SER A 73 4.34 23.30 -5.27
C SER A 73 5.68 22.81 -5.80
N TYR A 74 5.73 22.45 -7.08
CA TYR A 74 6.89 21.92 -7.79
C TYR A 74 7.41 20.57 -7.28
N THR A 75 6.56 19.82 -6.58
CA THR A 75 6.83 18.42 -6.22
C THR A 75 6.54 17.52 -7.41
N LEU A 76 7.44 16.57 -7.66
CA LEU A 76 7.25 15.55 -8.69
C LEU A 76 6.40 14.41 -8.14
N LEU A 77 5.46 13.96 -8.97
CA LEU A 77 4.59 12.83 -8.71
C LEU A 77 4.67 11.87 -9.89
N TYR A 78 4.72 10.58 -9.63
CA TYR A 78 4.97 9.54 -10.62
C TYR A 78 3.76 8.63 -10.77
N HIS A 79 3.39 8.33 -12.00
CA HIS A 79 2.25 7.48 -12.32
C HIS A 79 2.60 6.59 -13.50
N ALA A 80 3.03 5.37 -13.20
CA ALA A 80 3.16 4.30 -14.17
C ALA A 80 1.77 3.79 -14.55
N ARG A 81 1.62 3.44 -15.83
CA ARG A 81 0.36 2.90 -16.36
C ARG A 81 0.62 2.08 -17.61
N THR A 82 -0.37 1.31 -18.02
CA THR A 82 -0.29 0.41 -19.17
C THR A 82 -1.04 0.90 -20.40
N ASP A 83 -1.73 2.03 -20.28
CA ASP A 83 -2.52 2.63 -21.35
C ASP A 83 -2.06 4.07 -21.66
N LEU A 84 -2.47 4.56 -22.82
CA LEU A 84 -2.05 5.87 -23.33
C LEU A 84 -2.97 7.02 -22.91
N ASN A 85 -4.09 6.77 -22.22
CA ASN A 85 -5.02 7.83 -21.86
C ASN A 85 -4.46 8.70 -20.73
N ASP A 86 -5.12 9.80 -20.42
CA ASP A 86 -4.86 10.52 -19.18
C ASP A 86 -5.53 9.81 -17.99
N PRO A 87 -5.02 9.99 -16.76
CA PRO A 87 -5.61 9.33 -15.59
C PRO A 87 -7.00 9.89 -15.30
N GLY A 88 -7.88 9.01 -14.80
CA GLY A 88 -9.22 9.39 -14.36
C GLY A 88 -9.20 10.00 -12.96
N SER A 89 -10.37 10.28 -12.39
CA SER A 89 -10.50 10.60 -10.96
C SER A 89 -11.40 9.57 -10.29
N PRO A 90 -11.10 9.14 -9.05
CA PRO A 90 -9.89 9.45 -8.29
C PRO A 90 -8.67 8.65 -8.77
N GLU A 91 -7.46 9.09 -8.45
CA GLU A 91 -6.22 8.43 -8.94
C GLU A 91 -5.05 8.50 -7.94
N TRP A 92 -4.22 7.45 -7.96
CA TRP A 92 -3.00 7.32 -7.17
C TRP A 92 -1.76 7.81 -7.91
N PHE A 93 -0.90 8.52 -7.18
CA PHE A 93 0.42 8.94 -7.63
C PHE A 93 1.47 8.60 -6.57
N ALA A 94 2.64 8.16 -7.00
CA ALA A 94 3.78 7.91 -6.14
C ALA A 94 4.64 9.17 -5.96
N PHE A 95 5.36 9.26 -4.85
CA PHE A 95 6.39 10.29 -4.67
C PHE A 95 7.75 9.90 -5.26
N ASP A 96 7.92 8.63 -5.64
CA ASP A 96 9.13 8.10 -6.24
C ASP A 96 8.81 7.21 -7.46
N PRO A 97 9.69 7.22 -8.49
CA PRO A 97 9.46 6.45 -9.71
C PRO A 97 9.52 4.93 -9.47
N GLU A 98 10.29 4.47 -8.49
CA GLU A 98 10.47 3.04 -8.18
C GLU A 98 9.19 2.41 -7.65
N MET A 99 8.52 3.07 -6.70
CA MET A 99 7.23 2.64 -6.17
C MET A 99 6.17 2.63 -7.28
N SER A 100 6.12 3.69 -8.10
CA SER A 100 5.18 3.79 -9.22
C SER A 100 5.38 2.66 -10.22
N TYR A 101 6.63 2.46 -10.67
CA TYR A 101 6.98 1.40 -11.59
C TYR A 101 6.76 0.01 -10.99
N GLY A 102 7.02 -0.18 -9.70
CA GLY A 102 6.86 -1.46 -9.01
C GLY A 102 5.44 -2.05 -9.08
N ILE A 103 4.41 -1.20 -9.25
CA ILE A 103 3.01 -1.64 -9.38
C ILE A 103 2.70 -2.20 -10.77
N TYR A 104 3.27 -1.61 -11.84
CA TYR A 104 2.92 -1.93 -13.23
C TYR A 104 4.02 -2.66 -14.01
N GLY A 105 5.29 -2.47 -13.64
CA GLY A 105 6.47 -2.98 -14.34
C GLY A 105 6.66 -4.50 -14.28
N GLY A 106 5.90 -5.19 -13.42
CA GLY A 106 5.88 -6.65 -13.34
C GLY A 106 4.85 -7.31 -14.27
N ARG A 107 3.99 -6.55 -14.95
CA ARG A 107 2.94 -7.08 -15.82
C ARG A 107 3.52 -7.53 -17.15
N GLN A 108 3.33 -8.80 -17.51
CA GLN A 108 3.87 -9.38 -18.74
C GLN A 108 3.12 -8.89 -19.98
N ASN A 109 3.81 -8.91 -21.13
CA ASN A 109 3.22 -8.62 -22.46
C ASN A 109 2.49 -7.27 -22.55
N THR A 110 2.89 -6.28 -21.74
CA THR A 110 2.19 -5.00 -21.66
C THR A 110 3.18 -3.85 -21.71
N SER A 111 2.93 -2.87 -22.58
CA SER A 111 3.72 -1.65 -22.58
C SER A 111 3.47 -0.83 -21.32
N VAL A 112 4.53 -0.38 -20.65
CA VAL A 112 4.43 0.43 -19.43
C VAL A 112 4.98 1.82 -19.70
N PHE A 113 4.18 2.84 -19.39
CA PHE A 113 4.54 4.24 -19.52
C PHE A 113 4.65 4.86 -18.14
N LEU A 114 5.82 5.42 -17.82
CA LEU A 114 6.04 6.20 -16.60
C LEU A 114 5.80 7.68 -16.90
N ARG A 115 4.73 8.21 -16.32
CA ARG A 115 4.42 9.63 -16.39
C ARG A 115 4.91 10.33 -15.14
N THR A 116 5.61 11.44 -15.36
CA THR A 116 6.00 12.36 -14.29
C THR A 116 5.13 13.60 -14.39
N TYR A 117 4.41 13.86 -13.32
CA TYR A 117 3.63 15.07 -13.09
C TYR A 117 4.38 15.98 -12.13
N ARG A 118 4.08 17.27 -12.20
CA ARG A 118 4.59 18.29 -11.29
C ARG A 118 3.42 19.08 -10.72
N THR A 119 3.43 19.31 -9.42
CA THR A 119 2.47 20.21 -8.78
C THR A 119 2.76 21.65 -9.19
N THR A 120 1.77 22.41 -9.65
CA THR A 120 1.88 23.83 -10.01
C THR A 120 1.44 24.72 -8.85
N THR A 121 0.62 24.18 -7.94
CA THR A 121 0.18 24.80 -6.69
C THR A 121 0.31 23.81 -5.52
N PRO A 122 0.41 24.27 -4.27
CA PRO A 122 0.38 23.37 -3.11
C PRO A 122 -0.88 22.50 -3.10
N LEU A 123 -0.71 21.19 -2.90
CA LEU A 123 -1.81 20.27 -2.63
C LEU A 123 -2.12 20.33 -1.13
N ASP A 124 -2.94 21.31 -0.76
CA ASP A 124 -3.36 21.50 0.63
C ASP A 124 -4.57 20.63 0.98
N ARG A 125 -4.79 20.41 2.28
CA ARG A 125 -5.94 19.67 2.82
C ARG A 125 -5.96 18.19 2.40
N LEU A 126 -4.81 17.54 2.57
CA LEU A 126 -4.69 16.09 2.46
C LEU A 126 -4.77 15.48 3.86
N LEU A 127 -5.19 14.22 3.94
CA LEU A 127 -5.07 13.43 5.16
C LEU A 127 -4.02 12.32 4.98
N TYR A 128 -3.08 12.25 5.90
CA TYR A 128 -2.08 11.20 5.95
C TYR A 128 -2.53 10.09 6.90
N PHE A 129 -2.55 8.85 6.40
CA PHE A 129 -2.69 7.64 7.20
C PHE A 129 -1.30 7.11 7.53
N ASN A 130 -1.01 6.94 8.82
CA ASN A 130 0.24 6.31 9.28
C ASN A 130 0.22 4.78 9.07
N GLY A 131 1.28 4.09 9.50
CA GLY A 131 1.46 2.67 9.23
C GLY A 131 1.61 2.37 7.74
N LEU A 132 1.59 1.09 7.39
CA LEU A 132 1.68 0.66 5.99
C LEU A 132 0.28 0.62 5.35
N ASN A 133 -0.45 1.74 5.38
CA ASN A 133 -1.84 1.79 4.90
C ASN A 133 -2.01 1.53 3.39
N ALA A 134 -0.92 1.49 2.60
CA ALA A 134 -0.94 1.04 1.21
C ALA A 134 -0.64 -0.47 1.04
N ALA A 135 -0.34 -1.20 2.12
CA ALA A 135 -0.14 -2.63 2.04
C ALA A 135 -1.51 -3.34 1.99
N LEU A 136 -1.81 -4.01 0.88
CA LEU A 136 -3.06 -4.72 0.67
C LEU A 136 -2.98 -6.13 1.26
N THR A 137 -3.15 -6.24 2.57
CA THR A 137 -3.03 -7.49 3.33
C THR A 137 -4.18 -7.66 4.32
N PHE A 138 -4.45 -8.91 4.72
CA PHE A 138 -5.43 -9.24 5.75
C PHE A 138 -4.94 -8.94 7.18
N SER A 139 -3.74 -8.39 7.36
CA SER A 139 -3.20 -8.09 8.69
C SER A 139 -3.76 -6.81 9.34
N GLY A 140 -4.72 -6.13 8.70
CA GLY A 140 -5.39 -4.94 9.22
C GLY A 140 -4.71 -3.60 8.89
N THR A 141 -3.76 -3.59 7.95
CA THR A 141 -3.04 -2.37 7.54
C THR A 141 -3.94 -1.30 6.95
N THR A 142 -5.05 -1.69 6.32
CA THR A 142 -6.03 -0.78 5.71
C THR A 142 -7.19 -0.40 6.64
N ASP A 143 -7.22 -0.89 7.88
CA ASP A 143 -8.38 -0.75 8.77
C ASP A 143 -8.69 0.71 9.09
N SER A 144 -7.65 1.56 9.22
CA SER A 144 -7.85 2.99 9.50
C SER A 144 -8.63 3.72 8.39
N GLN A 145 -8.41 3.33 7.13
CA GLN A 145 -9.15 3.86 5.98
C GLN A 145 -10.61 3.40 6.00
N ASP A 146 -10.84 2.11 6.30
CA ASP A 146 -12.19 1.54 6.33
C ASP A 146 -13.03 2.06 7.51
N LEU A 147 -12.41 2.22 8.68
CA LEU A 147 -13.04 2.83 9.84
C LEU A 147 -13.43 4.28 9.56
N LEU A 148 -12.57 5.06 8.89
CA LEU A 148 -12.87 6.46 8.56
C LEU A 148 -14.14 6.59 7.72
N VAL A 149 -14.35 5.68 6.78
CA VAL A 149 -15.52 5.67 5.88
C VAL A 149 -16.68 4.81 6.40
N SER A 150 -16.62 4.34 7.65
CA SER A 150 -17.64 3.48 8.28
C SER A 150 -17.98 2.23 7.46
N SER A 151 -16.98 1.64 6.81
CA SER A 151 -17.12 0.41 6.03
C SER A 151 -16.79 -0.79 6.92
N SER A 152 -17.74 -1.72 7.09
CA SER A 152 -17.67 -2.80 8.09
C SER A 152 -16.70 -3.94 7.76
N THR A 153 -15.97 -3.86 6.65
CA THR A 153 -14.78 -4.62 6.24
C THR A 153 -14.77 -4.62 4.71
N SER A 154 -13.72 -4.12 4.09
CA SER A 154 -13.54 -4.34 2.65
C SER A 154 -12.35 -5.24 2.41
N HIS A 155 -12.52 -6.18 1.49
CA HIS A 155 -11.44 -7.05 1.04
C HIS A 155 -10.21 -6.19 0.69
N PRO A 156 -9.00 -6.54 1.16
CA PRO A 156 -7.84 -5.66 1.06
C PRO A 156 -7.54 -5.27 -0.39
N PHE A 157 -7.77 -6.17 -1.35
CA PHE A 157 -7.52 -5.96 -2.77
C PHE A 157 -8.52 -5.01 -3.51
N GLY A 158 -9.54 -4.50 -2.82
CA GLY A 158 -10.55 -3.59 -3.39
C GLY A 158 -10.16 -2.11 -3.39
N ASP A 159 -8.92 -1.78 -3.78
CA ASP A 159 -8.33 -0.49 -3.45
C ASP A 159 -8.96 0.72 -4.18
N TYR A 160 -9.34 0.58 -5.46
CA TYR A 160 -10.08 1.63 -6.16
C TYR A 160 -11.48 1.87 -5.58
N ALA A 161 -12.20 0.80 -5.21
CA ALA A 161 -13.50 0.96 -4.54
C ALA A 161 -13.35 1.63 -3.17
N ARG A 162 -12.23 1.40 -2.48
CA ARG A 162 -11.88 2.10 -1.23
C ARG A 162 -11.56 3.57 -1.49
N ALA A 163 -10.78 3.87 -2.52
CA ALA A 163 -10.48 5.22 -2.96
C ALA A 163 -11.75 6.03 -3.28
N GLU A 164 -12.72 5.42 -3.97
CA GLU A 164 -14.02 6.05 -4.24
C GLU A 164 -14.79 6.40 -2.95
N ARG A 165 -14.84 5.48 -1.97
CA ARG A 165 -15.48 5.74 -0.67
C ARG A 165 -14.76 6.84 0.10
N LEU A 166 -13.43 6.82 0.11
CA LEU A 166 -12.60 7.85 0.74
C LEU A 166 -12.88 9.23 0.13
N CYS A 167 -12.94 9.32 -1.20
CA CYS A 167 -13.20 10.57 -1.89
C CYS A 167 -14.65 11.05 -1.74
N LEU A 168 -15.62 10.14 -1.67
CA LEU A 168 -17.00 10.48 -1.32
C LEU A 168 -17.09 11.06 0.09
N TRP A 169 -16.40 10.45 1.06
CA TRP A 169 -16.32 10.96 2.43
C TRP A 169 -15.60 12.33 2.50
N ALA A 170 -14.56 12.52 1.68
CA ALA A 170 -13.74 13.73 1.64
C ALA A 170 -14.49 14.96 1.09
N LYS A 171 -15.44 14.74 0.17
CA LYS A 171 -16.14 15.78 -0.59
C LYS A 171 -16.75 16.87 0.29
N ASP A 172 -17.54 16.48 1.29
CA ASP A 172 -18.24 17.44 2.18
C ASP A 172 -17.32 18.05 3.25
N ARG A 173 -16.05 17.62 3.30
CA ARG A 173 -15.07 18.00 4.33
C ARG A 173 -13.95 18.88 3.79
N ASN A 174 -13.99 19.23 2.49
CA ASN A 174 -12.95 19.99 1.81
C ASN A 174 -11.56 19.32 1.96
N ILE A 175 -11.53 17.98 1.88
CA ILE A 175 -10.29 17.19 1.83
C ILE A 175 -10.05 16.82 0.36
N LYS A 176 -8.85 17.10 -0.14
CA LYS A 176 -8.52 16.94 -1.57
C LYS A 176 -8.01 15.55 -1.93
N GLY A 177 -7.59 14.78 -0.93
CA GLY A 177 -6.90 13.52 -1.13
C GLY A 177 -6.29 12.96 0.14
N PHE A 178 -5.59 11.83 -0.03
CA PHE A 178 -5.05 11.03 1.07
C PHE A 178 -3.64 10.58 0.77
N VAL A 179 -2.75 10.60 1.76
CA VAL A 179 -1.38 10.11 1.66
C VAL A 179 -1.24 8.85 2.50
N ARG A 180 -0.55 7.84 1.98
CA ARG A 180 -0.25 6.58 2.70
C ARG A 180 1.05 5.96 2.19
N THR A 181 1.52 4.89 2.82
CA THR A 181 2.80 4.27 2.48
C THR A 181 2.78 2.75 2.49
N ASN A 182 3.66 2.15 1.69
CA ASN A 182 4.08 0.75 1.73
C ASN A 182 5.56 0.65 1.33
N ALA A 183 5.85 0.29 0.07
CA ALA A 183 7.20 0.29 -0.50
C ALA A 183 7.74 1.71 -0.80
N GLY A 184 6.83 2.69 -0.90
CA GLY A 184 7.09 4.12 -0.97
C GLY A 184 5.87 4.90 -0.47
N PHE A 185 5.89 6.22 -0.55
CA PHE A 185 4.69 7.03 -0.29
C PHE A 185 3.88 7.19 -1.57
N GLU A 186 2.57 7.20 -1.42
CA GLU A 186 1.63 7.54 -2.49
C GLU A 186 0.57 8.52 -2.00
N VAL A 187 0.01 9.26 -2.94
CA VAL A 187 -1.10 10.18 -2.73
C VAL A 187 -2.26 9.80 -3.64
N LEU A 188 -3.43 9.62 -3.05
CA LEU A 188 -4.72 9.59 -3.73
C LEU A 188 -5.20 11.02 -3.92
N LEU A 189 -5.49 11.41 -5.15
CA LEU A 189 -6.15 12.66 -5.45
C LEU A 189 -7.59 12.38 -5.89
N CYS A 190 -8.54 13.05 -5.22
CA CYS A 190 -9.95 12.81 -5.45
C CYS A 190 -10.48 13.43 -6.75
N GLU A 191 -9.90 14.54 -7.18
CA GLU A 191 -10.18 15.17 -8.47
C GLU A 191 -8.88 15.63 -9.10
N LEU A 192 -8.58 15.25 -10.34
CA LEU A 192 -7.35 15.70 -11.01
C LEU A 192 -7.54 17.05 -11.69
N ASN A 193 -8.75 17.30 -12.19
CA ASN A 193 -9.10 18.55 -12.83
C ASN A 193 -9.06 19.69 -11.80
N GLY A 194 -8.23 20.71 -12.06
CA GLY A 194 -8.12 21.87 -11.19
C GLY A 194 -7.24 21.70 -9.94
N GLN A 195 -6.60 20.54 -9.73
CA GLN A 195 -5.67 20.34 -8.60
C GLN A 195 -4.24 20.82 -8.86
N GLY A 196 -3.98 21.46 -10.00
CA GLY A 196 -2.67 22.03 -10.30
C GLY A 196 -1.62 20.94 -10.53
N LEU A 197 -1.92 19.97 -11.38
CA LEU A 197 -0.93 19.02 -11.89
C LEU A 197 -0.63 19.31 -13.35
N GLU A 198 0.65 19.28 -13.68
CA GLU A 198 1.18 19.43 -15.03
C GLU A 198 1.97 18.18 -15.41
N LEU A 199 1.67 17.57 -16.55
CA LEU A 199 2.48 16.49 -17.08
C LEU A 199 3.81 17.06 -17.60
N VAL A 200 4.93 16.66 -16.99
CA VAL A 200 6.28 17.12 -17.39
C VAL A 200 7.04 16.12 -18.22
N LYS A 201 6.74 14.82 -18.08
CA LYS A 201 7.42 13.75 -18.82
C LYS A 201 6.51 12.54 -19.00
N ASN A 202 6.61 11.89 -20.15
CA ASN A 202 6.01 10.59 -20.41
C ASN A 202 7.06 9.71 -21.11
N VAL A 203 7.45 8.60 -20.47
CA VAL A 203 8.53 7.73 -20.95
C VAL A 203 8.03 6.30 -21.06
N ASN A 204 8.32 5.64 -22.17
CA ASN A 204 8.16 4.19 -22.28
C ASN A 204 9.24 3.51 -21.42
N VAL A 205 8.80 2.80 -20.39
CA VAL A 205 9.63 2.02 -19.46
C VAL A 205 9.25 0.54 -19.51
N THR A 206 8.72 0.08 -20.65
CA THR A 206 8.39 -1.33 -20.87
C THR A 206 9.59 -2.19 -20.53
N ARG A 207 9.33 -3.30 -19.84
CA ARG A 207 10.39 -4.21 -19.41
C ARG A 207 11.11 -4.75 -20.63
N TRP A 208 12.45 -4.72 -20.59
CA TRP A 208 13.30 -5.22 -21.67
C TRP A 208 12.99 -6.69 -22.05
N ALA A 209 12.61 -7.53 -21.09
CA ALA A 209 12.29 -8.93 -21.33
C ALA A 209 11.04 -9.12 -22.18
N ASP A 210 10.04 -8.24 -22.05
CA ASP A 210 8.85 -8.25 -22.91
C ASP A 210 9.20 -7.78 -24.33
N GLU A 211 10.16 -6.87 -24.47
CA GLU A 211 10.66 -6.45 -25.79
C GLU A 211 11.49 -7.55 -26.48
N MET A 212 12.16 -8.41 -25.71
CA MET A 212 13.00 -9.50 -26.23
C MET A 212 12.28 -10.86 -26.32
N ASP A 213 10.98 -10.93 -25.99
CA ASP A 213 10.22 -12.18 -25.87
C ASP A 213 10.90 -13.22 -24.95
N ASP A 214 11.59 -12.72 -23.91
CA ASP A 214 12.31 -13.55 -22.95
C ASP A 214 11.36 -14.00 -21.84
N HIS A 215 11.04 -15.30 -21.87
CA HIS A 215 10.10 -15.95 -20.98
C HIS A 215 10.72 -16.55 -19.71
N SER A 216 11.99 -16.24 -19.42
CA SER A 216 12.70 -16.83 -18.28
C SER A 216 12.07 -16.48 -16.91
N ASP A 217 11.29 -15.39 -16.81
CA ASP A 217 10.87 -14.81 -15.53
C ASP A 217 9.34 -14.80 -15.27
N ARG A 218 8.60 -15.80 -15.75
CA ARG A 218 7.11 -15.91 -15.71
C ARG A 218 6.44 -15.98 -14.30
N ARG A 219 7.07 -15.51 -13.23
CA ARG A 219 6.49 -15.49 -11.86
C ARG A 219 6.20 -14.06 -11.34
N GLY A 220 5.68 -13.18 -12.18
CA GLY A 220 5.12 -11.88 -11.76
C GLY A 220 3.65 -11.99 -11.36
N SER A 221 3.22 -11.24 -10.34
CA SER A 221 1.86 -11.26 -9.79
C SER A 221 0.87 -10.46 -10.64
N ASP A 222 0.28 -11.09 -11.65
CA ASP A 222 -0.75 -10.50 -12.52
C ASP A 222 -2.09 -10.17 -11.82
N ARG A 223 -2.16 -10.16 -10.48
CA ARG A 223 -3.43 -10.06 -9.73
C ARG A 223 -3.72 -8.68 -9.15
N ASP A 224 -2.77 -7.75 -9.22
CA ASP A 224 -2.88 -6.49 -8.52
C ASP A 224 -3.25 -5.39 -9.53
N GLY A 225 -4.57 -5.22 -9.74
CA GLY A 225 -5.13 -4.08 -10.47
C GLY A 225 -5.95 -4.41 -11.73
N GLU A 226 -6.53 -5.60 -11.83
CA GLU A 226 -7.72 -5.78 -12.69
C GLU A 226 -8.96 -5.28 -11.94
N LYS A 227 -9.81 -4.51 -12.63
CA LYS A 227 -11.17 -4.21 -12.16
C LYS A 227 -11.85 -5.53 -11.81
N GLY A 228 -12.25 -5.67 -10.55
CA GLY A 228 -12.67 -6.93 -9.93
C GLY A 228 -13.53 -7.81 -10.84
N ARG A 229 -12.91 -8.88 -11.34
CA ARG A 229 -13.63 -10.07 -11.79
C ARG A 229 -13.62 -11.07 -10.64
N PRO A 230 -14.75 -11.68 -10.27
CA PRO A 230 -14.76 -12.76 -9.30
C PRO A 230 -13.88 -13.89 -9.82
N GLY A 231 -12.81 -14.21 -9.10
CA GLY A 231 -12.02 -15.41 -9.38
C GLY A 231 -12.91 -16.65 -9.28
N PRO A 232 -12.65 -17.72 -10.06
CA PRO A 232 -13.38 -18.96 -9.93
C PRO A 232 -13.22 -19.52 -8.50
N PRO A 233 -14.26 -20.17 -7.93
CA PRO A 233 -14.22 -20.65 -6.56
C PRO A 233 -13.02 -21.57 -6.34
N HIS A 234 -12.19 -21.24 -5.36
CA HIS A 234 -11.11 -22.12 -4.91
C HIS A 234 -11.73 -23.39 -4.35
N HIS A 235 -11.48 -24.53 -5.00
CA HIS A 235 -11.79 -25.83 -4.42
C HIS A 235 -10.91 -26.05 -3.17
N PRO A 236 -11.47 -26.60 -2.08
CA PRO A 236 -10.68 -26.93 -0.90
C PRO A 236 -9.56 -27.91 -1.27
N PRO A 237 -8.40 -27.84 -0.59
CA PRO A 237 -7.31 -28.77 -0.85
C PRO A 237 -7.78 -30.20 -0.62
N SER A 238 -7.52 -31.07 -1.60
CA SER A 238 -7.79 -32.50 -1.48
C SER A 238 -7.04 -33.08 -0.27
N PRO A 239 -7.66 -33.98 0.53
CA PRO A 239 -6.96 -34.63 1.62
C PRO A 239 -5.77 -35.46 1.10
N PRO A 240 -4.72 -35.64 1.93
CA PRO A 240 -3.55 -36.40 1.52
C PRO A 240 -3.95 -37.84 1.19
N PHE A 241 -3.50 -38.31 0.03
CA PHE A 241 -3.67 -39.71 -0.39
C PHE A 241 -3.03 -40.65 0.66
N PRO A 242 -3.63 -41.82 0.94
CA PRO A 242 -2.97 -42.85 1.75
C PRO A 242 -1.65 -43.25 1.08
N HIS A 243 -0.57 -43.28 1.85
CA HIS A 243 0.70 -43.82 1.41
C HIS A 243 0.53 -45.31 1.04
N ASP A 244 0.75 -45.65 -0.23
CA ASP A 244 1.01 -47.04 -0.60
C ASP A 244 2.38 -47.47 -0.06
N PRO A 245 2.51 -48.68 0.52
CA PRO A 245 3.78 -49.16 1.03
C PRO A 245 4.75 -49.46 -0.12
N SER A 246 5.99 -48.96 0.02
CA SER A 246 7.09 -49.18 -0.91
C SER A 246 7.35 -50.67 -1.19
N PRO A 247 7.69 -51.07 -2.43
CA PRO A 247 8.04 -52.46 -2.74
C PRO A 247 9.42 -52.85 -2.14
N PRO A 248 9.65 -54.14 -1.84
CA PRO A 248 10.87 -54.58 -1.16
C PRO A 248 12.11 -54.50 -2.07
N ASP A 249 13.24 -54.15 -1.46
CA ASP A 249 14.56 -54.04 -2.07
C ASP A 249 15.01 -55.33 -2.78
N LYS A 250 15.48 -55.19 -4.02
CA LYS A 250 16.14 -56.28 -4.76
C LYS A 250 17.62 -56.35 -4.37
N PRO A 251 18.21 -57.56 -4.19
CA PRO A 251 19.61 -57.68 -3.82
C PRO A 251 20.56 -57.28 -4.96
N HIS A 252 21.59 -56.50 -4.65
CA HIS A 252 22.66 -56.11 -5.55
C HIS A 252 23.59 -57.30 -5.93
N PRO A 253 24.09 -57.38 -7.18
CA PRO A 253 25.09 -58.39 -7.58
C PRO A 253 26.49 -58.05 -7.03
N ARG A 254 27.20 -59.07 -6.53
CA ARG A 254 28.61 -58.97 -6.08
C ARG A 254 29.56 -58.83 -7.27
N VAL A 255 30.50 -57.89 -7.16
CA VAL A 255 31.63 -57.73 -8.09
C VAL A 255 32.81 -58.62 -7.66
N PRO A 256 33.39 -59.47 -8.54
CA PRO A 256 34.58 -60.25 -8.21
C PRO A 256 35.85 -59.38 -8.13
N GLY A 257 36.69 -59.65 -7.13
CA GLY A 257 37.83 -58.81 -6.73
C GLY A 257 38.99 -58.74 -7.72
N LEU A 258 39.65 -57.57 -7.74
CA LEU A 258 41.01 -57.41 -8.26
C LEU A 258 42.00 -57.32 -7.11
N THR A 259 43.03 -58.16 -7.21
CA THR A 259 44.18 -58.34 -6.33
C THR A 259 45.04 -57.09 -6.16
N LYS A 260 45.44 -56.79 -4.91
CA LYS A 260 46.44 -55.77 -4.55
C LYS A 260 47.82 -56.12 -5.11
N ARG A 261 48.47 -55.20 -5.83
CA ARG A 261 49.94 -55.16 -5.97
C ARG A 261 50.50 -54.18 -4.94
N LYS A 262 51.40 -54.67 -4.08
CA LYS A 262 52.39 -53.85 -3.35
C LYS A 262 53.39 -53.29 -4.36
N ILE A 263 53.67 -51.99 -4.31
CA ILE A 263 54.91 -51.36 -3.79
C ILE A 263 54.46 -50.02 -3.20
#